data_AF-S6I1C9-F1
#
_entry.id   AF-S6I1C9-F1
#
_cell.length_a   1.000
_cell.length_b   1.000
_cell.length_c   1.000
_cell.angle_alpha   90.00
_cell.angle_beta   90.00
_cell.angle_gamma   90.00
#
_symmetry.space_group_name_H-M   'P 1'
#
loop_
_entity.id
_entity.type
_entity.pdbx_description
1 polymer ?
#
loop_
_entity_poly.entity_id
_entity_poly.type
_entity_poly.pdbx_seq_one_letter_code
_entity_poly.pdbx_strand_id
1 'polypeptide(L)'
;MQIHATRQPILDRSKELIGYELQFRDSIGSTFQSLSKEKSSRDETIAQQLDFSLMDLTGGKPAFINFTTKCLQLNYPNLVFSERVAVGVLKSAKPGKKLLAEVKKLKAAGHTVVIENPEALAVWKHFYPYIDIIKIDLINHSFEAIQKIISTAKKFPKIKFLAHKIESYDSFDVALDLGFSYFQGYFFAKPQQVQLNTNSVSPSQIALMSNTRKSQKKTLMARQPIFNTNMQTVAYELLHRSSANDNNAVFNFSGSLATIDVLLNSYTSVYQDKHLKRMPAFINLTYDLIVDNTLPDLPNNQIVLEILEDVKVTEELIKSVQTLRKKGYTIALDDFLYDDQYIPLLKLAQIIKVDVMNMSFQQVTEQVEKLSTYKVALLAEKIETHEMYNHCKALGFKLFQGYFLSKPKIIENTKIEPSKHKLLSIIQALHNPNVSNEELEKLILKDPVFTFKLLRIVNSSANGLVREISSVKETLNILGVGEVKKWALIIAMISNEEKPEELATQLLIRGKMCEIVALSNGISDVSGYMITGMISGLNAMLDIEMSDLLNQVPLSLEIKAAISEGQGDMGKILYNTINFTCGNWKKLSADIDNEVYDSAYRESINWASESMGAVG
;
A
#
# COMPACT_ATOMS: atom_id res chain seq x y z
N MET A 1 12.10 11.90 -14.02
CA MET A 1 12.47 11.35 -15.34
C MET A 1 11.26 10.56 -15.83
N GLN A 2 10.68 10.89 -16.99
CA GLN A 2 9.50 10.15 -17.46
C GLN A 2 9.92 8.76 -17.93
N ILE A 3 9.39 7.72 -17.28
CA ILE A 3 9.59 6.33 -17.68
C ILE A 3 8.46 5.96 -18.63
N HIS A 4 8.80 5.60 -19.85
CA HIS A 4 7.86 5.06 -20.83
C HIS A 4 8.06 3.55 -20.95
N ALA A 5 7.03 2.80 -20.58
CA ALA A 5 6.99 1.36 -20.75
C ALA A 5 5.82 0.97 -21.65
N THR A 6 5.96 -0.12 -22.37
CA THR A 6 4.84 -0.85 -22.95
C THR A 6 4.64 -2.13 -22.16
N ARG A 7 3.42 -2.37 -21.71
CA ARG A 7 3.04 -3.62 -21.04
C ARG A 7 2.17 -4.47 -21.97
N GLN A 8 2.38 -5.77 -21.95
CA GLN A 8 1.54 -6.73 -22.69
C GLN A 8 1.18 -7.92 -21.78
N PRO A 9 -0.11 -8.26 -21.62
CA PRO A 9 -0.52 -9.30 -20.70
C PRO A 9 -0.07 -10.70 -21.13
N ILE A 10 0.16 -11.54 -20.14
CA ILE A 10 0.40 -12.98 -20.26
C ILE A 10 -0.74 -13.68 -19.53
N LEU A 11 -1.43 -14.56 -20.25
CA LEU A 11 -2.65 -15.24 -19.80
C LEU A 11 -2.40 -16.74 -19.64
N ASP A 12 -3.21 -17.43 -18.85
CA ASP A 12 -3.22 -18.90 -18.78
C ASP A 12 -4.22 -19.55 -19.75
N ARG A 13 -4.43 -20.87 -19.62
CA ARG A 13 -5.37 -21.65 -20.46
C ARG A 13 -6.83 -21.21 -20.29
N SER A 14 -7.19 -20.67 -19.13
CA SER A 14 -8.52 -20.13 -18.83
C SER A 14 -8.66 -18.66 -19.26
N LYS A 15 -7.61 -18.09 -19.87
CA LYS A 15 -7.49 -16.68 -20.25
C LYS A 15 -7.44 -15.74 -19.03
N GLU A 16 -7.06 -16.24 -17.86
CA GLU A 16 -6.84 -15.43 -16.66
C GLU A 16 -5.46 -14.76 -16.68
N LEU A 17 -5.37 -13.56 -16.11
CA LEU A 17 -4.15 -12.77 -16.08
C LEU A 17 -3.12 -13.31 -15.07
N ILE A 18 -1.99 -13.76 -15.61
CA ILE A 18 -0.86 -14.30 -14.84
C ILE A 18 0.25 -13.27 -14.65
N GLY A 19 0.42 -12.34 -15.58
CA GLY A 19 1.47 -11.33 -15.50
C GLY A 19 1.50 -10.41 -16.70
N TYR A 20 2.49 -9.52 -16.73
CA TYR A 20 2.73 -8.63 -17.87
C TYR A 20 4.16 -8.76 -18.34
N GLU A 21 4.37 -8.88 -19.63
CA GLU A 21 5.67 -8.56 -20.23
C GLU A 21 5.81 -7.05 -20.33
N LEU A 22 6.95 -6.55 -19.88
CA LEU A 22 7.30 -5.14 -19.94
C LEU A 22 8.44 -4.93 -20.94
N GLN A 23 8.21 -3.98 -21.85
CA GLN A 23 9.23 -3.49 -22.78
C GLN A 23 9.35 -1.99 -22.60
N PHE A 24 10.53 -1.49 -22.28
CA PHE A 24 10.74 -0.06 -22.00
C PHE A 24 11.19 0.69 -23.27
N ARG A 25 10.63 1.87 -23.56
CA ARG A 25 10.98 2.71 -24.73
C ARG A 25 11.56 4.06 -24.27
N ASP A 26 12.65 4.46 -24.92
CA ASP A 26 13.47 5.68 -24.74
C ASP A 26 13.90 6.09 -23.32
N SER A 27 15.24 6.15 -23.17
CA SER A 27 16.06 6.27 -21.95
C SER A 27 16.07 5.07 -20.99
N ILE A 28 15.36 3.98 -21.32
CA ILE A 28 15.52 2.66 -20.69
C ILE A 28 15.73 1.56 -21.74
N GLY A 29 15.04 1.64 -22.89
CA GLY A 29 15.29 0.75 -24.03
C GLY A 29 16.69 0.94 -24.65
N SER A 30 17.18 2.18 -24.69
CA SER A 30 18.56 2.48 -25.06
C SER A 30 19.55 2.06 -23.97
N THR A 31 19.18 2.02 -22.70
CA THR A 31 20.13 1.77 -21.60
C THR A 31 20.53 0.30 -21.52
N PHE A 32 19.60 -0.65 -21.69
CA PHE A 32 19.97 -2.08 -21.69
C PHE A 32 20.72 -2.54 -22.95
N GLN A 33 20.56 -1.84 -24.08
CA GLN A 33 21.39 -2.02 -25.28
C GLN A 33 22.70 -1.19 -25.24
N SER A 34 22.71 -0.04 -24.54
CA SER A 34 23.86 0.86 -24.37
C SER A 34 24.58 0.68 -23.03
N LEU A 35 24.39 -0.44 -22.35
CA LEU A 35 25.18 -0.91 -21.19
C LEU A 35 26.66 -1.13 -21.55
N SER A 36 27.14 -0.62 -22.69
CA SER A 36 28.49 -0.83 -23.20
C SER A 36 29.50 0.23 -22.74
N LYS A 37 29.11 1.37 -22.15
CA LYS A 37 30.10 2.46 -21.95
C LYS A 37 30.13 3.32 -20.67
N GLU A 38 29.22 3.27 -19.69
CA GLU A 38 29.38 4.11 -18.48
C GLU A 38 29.05 3.45 -17.12
N LYS A 39 29.73 3.97 -16.09
CA LYS A 39 29.86 3.58 -14.67
C LYS A 39 28.68 2.84 -13.98
N SER A 40 29.05 1.73 -13.33
CA SER A 40 28.32 0.84 -12.41
C SER A 40 27.28 1.44 -11.45
N SER A 41 27.39 2.71 -11.05
CA SER A 41 26.50 3.33 -10.05
C SER A 41 25.17 3.84 -10.64
N ARG A 42 25.16 4.23 -11.93
CA ARG A 42 23.92 4.64 -12.62
C ARG A 42 23.02 3.44 -12.94
N ASP A 43 23.62 2.29 -13.17
CA ASP A 43 22.89 1.10 -13.60
C ASP A 43 22.14 0.40 -12.45
N GLU A 44 22.70 0.42 -11.23
CA GLU A 44 22.02 -0.07 -10.02
C GLU A 44 20.80 0.78 -9.66
N THR A 45 20.92 2.10 -9.83
CA THR A 45 19.84 3.06 -9.64
C THR A 45 18.64 2.75 -10.52
N ILE A 46 18.90 2.48 -11.80
CA ILE A 46 17.84 2.23 -12.77
C ILE A 46 17.11 0.93 -12.41
N ALA A 47 17.84 -0.11 -12.03
CA ALA A 47 17.27 -1.39 -11.61
C ALA A 47 16.35 -1.28 -10.38
N GLN A 48 16.67 -0.44 -9.39
CA GLN A 48 15.81 -0.32 -8.20
C GLN A 48 14.71 0.76 -8.34
N GLN A 49 14.81 1.65 -9.35
CA GLN A 49 13.70 2.52 -9.82
C GLN A 49 12.60 1.70 -10.50
N LEU A 50 13.01 0.64 -11.21
CA LEU A 50 12.13 -0.35 -11.80
C LEU A 50 11.28 -1.02 -10.72
N ASP A 51 11.86 -1.46 -9.60
CA ASP A 51 11.17 -2.22 -8.53
C ASP A 51 9.89 -1.53 -8.00
N PHE A 52 9.95 -0.23 -7.71
CA PHE A 52 8.79 0.57 -7.27
C PHE A 52 7.81 0.85 -8.41
N SER A 53 8.34 1.06 -9.61
CA SER A 53 7.53 1.29 -10.82
C SER A 53 6.79 0.02 -11.27
N LEU A 54 7.28 -1.17 -10.96
CA LEU A 54 6.69 -2.43 -11.43
C LEU A 54 5.30 -2.65 -10.85
N MET A 55 5.06 -2.28 -9.60
CA MET A 55 3.74 -2.45 -8.97
C MET A 55 2.67 -1.64 -9.70
N ASP A 56 2.98 -0.39 -10.04
CA ASP A 56 2.10 0.51 -10.80
C ASP A 56 1.93 0.02 -12.25
N LEU A 57 3.00 -0.53 -12.84
CA LEU A 57 2.99 -1.01 -14.22
C LEU A 57 2.22 -2.33 -14.37
N THR A 58 2.25 -3.21 -13.38
CA THR A 58 1.69 -4.57 -13.46
C THR A 58 0.49 -4.82 -12.55
N GLY A 59 0.07 -3.85 -11.72
CA GLY A 59 -1.03 -4.03 -10.77
C GLY A 59 -0.74 -5.14 -9.76
N GLY A 60 0.52 -5.25 -9.32
CA GLY A 60 0.97 -6.29 -8.38
C GLY A 60 1.18 -7.69 -9.00
N LYS A 61 0.90 -7.90 -10.28
CA LYS A 61 1.15 -9.18 -10.98
C LYS A 61 2.63 -9.34 -11.38
N PRO A 62 3.13 -10.58 -11.58
CA PRO A 62 4.48 -10.83 -12.05
C PRO A 62 4.85 -10.07 -13.34
N ALA A 63 6.01 -9.41 -13.32
CA ALA A 63 6.61 -8.74 -14.46
C ALA A 63 7.58 -9.66 -15.19
N PHE A 64 7.34 -9.91 -16.48
CA PHE A 64 8.25 -10.62 -17.37
C PHE A 64 9.18 -9.61 -18.02
N ILE A 65 10.46 -9.68 -17.67
CA ILE A 65 11.46 -8.69 -18.10
C ILE A 65 12.65 -9.42 -18.73
N ASN A 66 13.02 -9.00 -19.93
CA ASN A 66 14.14 -9.56 -20.66
C ASN A 66 15.45 -8.87 -20.29
N PHE A 67 16.45 -9.65 -19.90
CA PHE A 67 17.79 -9.20 -19.52
C PHE A 67 18.85 -9.69 -20.51
N THR A 68 19.84 -8.85 -20.78
CA THR A 68 21.04 -9.26 -21.54
C THR A 68 21.96 -10.08 -20.66
N THR A 69 22.82 -10.92 -21.27
CA THR A 69 23.86 -11.67 -20.55
C THR A 69 24.72 -10.78 -19.65
N LYS A 70 24.98 -9.53 -20.07
CA LYS A 70 25.75 -8.57 -19.26
C LYS A 70 24.99 -8.14 -18.01
N CYS A 71 23.68 -7.88 -18.10
CA CYS A 71 22.85 -7.56 -16.94
C CYS A 71 22.77 -8.71 -15.94
N LEU A 72 22.69 -9.94 -16.45
CA LEU A 72 22.68 -11.14 -15.62
C LEU A 72 23.99 -11.26 -14.83
N GLN A 73 25.14 -11.00 -15.46
CA GLN A 73 26.45 -11.01 -14.81
C GLN A 73 26.63 -9.91 -13.77
N LEU A 74 25.99 -8.76 -13.98
CA LEU A 74 25.96 -7.63 -13.05
C LEU A 74 24.91 -7.82 -11.94
N ASN A 75 24.25 -8.98 -11.90
CA ASN A 75 23.31 -9.37 -10.86
C ASN A 75 22.06 -8.47 -10.75
N TYR A 76 21.71 -7.75 -11.81
CA TYR A 76 20.56 -6.83 -11.80
C TYR A 76 19.20 -7.47 -11.53
N PRO A 77 18.90 -8.70 -12.01
CA PRO A 77 17.63 -9.32 -11.66
C PRO A 77 17.43 -9.50 -10.15
N ASN A 78 18.51 -9.70 -9.39
CA ASN A 78 18.46 -9.82 -7.93
C ASN A 78 18.30 -8.45 -7.22
N LEU A 79 18.35 -7.33 -7.94
CA LEU A 79 18.07 -5.99 -7.40
C LEU A 79 16.57 -5.63 -7.46
N VAL A 80 15.75 -6.49 -8.07
CA VAL A 80 14.31 -6.34 -8.25
C VAL A 80 13.63 -7.55 -7.58
N PHE A 81 12.44 -7.40 -6.97
CA PHE A 81 11.80 -8.47 -6.17
C PHE A 81 11.76 -9.82 -6.92
N SER A 82 12.38 -10.86 -6.33
CA SER A 82 12.56 -12.16 -6.99
C SER A 82 11.28 -12.95 -7.23
N GLU A 83 10.28 -12.76 -6.36
CA GLU A 83 8.96 -13.41 -6.45
C GLU A 83 8.05 -12.75 -7.48
N ARG A 84 8.34 -11.49 -7.85
CA ARG A 84 7.50 -10.68 -8.73
C ARG A 84 8.10 -10.45 -10.11
N VAL A 85 9.30 -10.94 -10.38
CA VAL A 85 9.97 -10.81 -11.69
C VAL A 85 10.30 -12.18 -12.27
N ALA A 86 9.70 -12.46 -13.43
CA ALA A 86 10.10 -13.56 -14.29
C ALA A 86 11.26 -13.08 -15.19
N VAL A 87 12.45 -13.62 -14.93
CA VAL A 87 13.71 -13.18 -15.54
C VAL A 87 13.88 -13.85 -16.91
N GLY A 88 13.64 -13.07 -17.97
CA GLY A 88 13.83 -13.48 -19.34
C GLY A 88 15.28 -13.43 -19.77
N VAL A 89 15.81 -14.53 -20.30
CA VAL A 89 17.09 -14.57 -20.99
C VAL A 89 16.83 -14.27 -22.47
N LEU A 90 17.36 -13.13 -22.94
CA LEU A 90 17.18 -12.67 -24.32
C LEU A 90 17.58 -13.72 -25.36
N LYS A 91 16.84 -13.79 -26.46
CA LYS A 91 17.13 -14.62 -27.65
C LYS A 91 18.56 -14.46 -28.18
N SER A 92 19.17 -13.28 -28.02
CA SER A 92 20.54 -13.00 -28.48
C SER A 92 21.64 -13.58 -27.59
N ALA A 93 21.31 -14.17 -26.44
CA ALA A 93 22.27 -14.74 -25.52
C ALA A 93 22.86 -16.05 -26.07
N LYS A 94 24.19 -16.08 -26.28
CA LYS A 94 24.89 -17.29 -26.72
C LYS A 94 24.97 -18.32 -25.58
N PRO A 95 24.47 -19.56 -25.74
CA PRO A 95 24.54 -20.57 -24.69
C PRO A 95 26.00 -20.98 -24.43
N GLY A 96 26.42 -20.93 -23.17
CA GLY A 96 27.78 -21.28 -22.76
C GLY A 96 27.95 -21.33 -21.25
N LYS A 97 29.12 -21.78 -20.77
CA LYS A 97 29.38 -22.00 -19.33
C LYS A 97 29.11 -20.75 -18.47
N LYS A 98 29.43 -19.55 -18.97
CA LYS A 98 29.20 -18.28 -18.27
C LYS A 98 27.71 -18.01 -18.06
N LEU A 99 26.91 -18.07 -19.13
CA LEU A 99 25.46 -17.86 -19.04
C LEU A 99 24.79 -18.91 -18.14
N LEU A 100 25.24 -20.18 -18.25
CA LEU A 100 24.73 -21.26 -17.41
C LEU A 100 25.01 -21.01 -15.92
N ALA A 101 26.18 -20.48 -15.58
CA ALA A 101 26.50 -20.12 -14.20
C ALA A 101 25.55 -19.04 -13.65
N GLU A 102 25.22 -18.01 -14.45
CA GLU A 102 24.28 -16.97 -14.03
C GLU A 102 22.85 -17.50 -13.89
N VAL A 103 22.39 -18.33 -14.83
CA VAL A 103 21.06 -18.99 -14.74
C VAL A 103 20.95 -19.86 -13.48
N LYS A 104 22.00 -20.60 -13.12
CA LYS A 104 22.04 -21.37 -11.86
C LYS A 104 21.93 -20.48 -10.63
N LYS A 105 22.62 -19.33 -10.62
CA LYS A 105 22.55 -18.37 -9.51
C LYS A 105 21.14 -17.78 -9.36
N LEU A 106 20.52 -17.37 -10.47
CA LEU A 106 19.15 -16.87 -10.46
C LEU A 106 18.18 -17.90 -9.90
N LYS A 107 18.31 -19.17 -10.33
CA LYS A 107 17.46 -20.24 -9.82
C LYS A 107 17.70 -20.52 -8.33
N ALA A 108 18.95 -20.48 -7.88
CA ALA A 108 19.28 -20.61 -6.46
C ALA A 108 18.77 -19.43 -5.62
N ALA A 109 18.64 -18.24 -6.21
CA ALA A 109 18.05 -17.05 -5.59
C ALA A 109 16.51 -17.01 -5.63
N GLY A 110 15.85 -18.07 -6.13
CA GLY A 110 14.40 -18.20 -6.11
C GLY A 110 13.66 -17.58 -7.31
N HIS A 111 14.37 -17.03 -8.30
CA HIS A 111 13.72 -16.43 -9.47
C HIS A 111 13.01 -17.47 -10.36
N THR A 112 11.91 -17.02 -10.99
CA THR A 112 11.35 -17.68 -12.17
C THR A 112 12.22 -17.34 -13.37
N VAL A 113 12.81 -18.34 -14.01
CA VAL A 113 13.70 -18.13 -15.16
C VAL A 113 12.97 -18.49 -16.45
N VAL A 114 12.91 -17.51 -17.36
CA VAL A 114 12.28 -17.62 -18.67
C VAL A 114 13.36 -17.62 -19.75
N ILE A 115 13.24 -18.51 -20.73
CA ILE A 115 14.09 -18.48 -21.92
C ILE A 115 13.25 -18.26 -23.17
N GLU A 116 13.69 -17.36 -24.04
CA GLU A 116 13.02 -17.08 -25.30
C GLU A 116 13.65 -17.83 -26.45
N ASN A 117 12.83 -18.60 -27.18
CA ASN A 117 13.17 -19.21 -28.46
C ASN A 117 14.53 -19.92 -28.47
N PRO A 118 14.77 -20.91 -27.57
CA PRO A 118 16.01 -21.66 -27.60
C PRO A 118 16.12 -22.37 -28.95
N GLU A 119 17.06 -21.94 -29.79
CA GLU A 119 17.38 -22.67 -31.02
C GLU A 119 17.65 -24.14 -30.68
N ALA A 120 17.44 -25.06 -31.63
CA ALA A 120 17.61 -26.50 -31.45
C ALA A 120 19.08 -26.96 -31.26
N LEU A 121 19.92 -26.12 -30.64
CA LEU A 121 21.28 -26.40 -30.21
C LEU A 121 21.26 -27.36 -29.01
N ALA A 122 22.01 -28.45 -29.11
CA ALA A 122 22.12 -29.45 -28.05
C ALA A 122 22.56 -28.87 -26.69
N VAL A 123 23.24 -27.71 -26.70
CA VAL A 123 23.78 -27.01 -25.53
C VAL A 123 22.68 -26.55 -24.56
N TRP A 124 21.49 -26.19 -25.04
CA TRP A 124 20.38 -25.72 -24.18
C TRP A 124 19.85 -26.78 -23.21
N LYS A 125 20.06 -28.07 -23.51
CA LYS A 125 19.69 -29.18 -22.61
C LYS A 125 20.29 -29.05 -21.21
N HIS A 126 21.47 -28.42 -21.10
CA HIS A 126 22.13 -28.20 -19.81
C HIS A 126 21.47 -27.08 -18.98
N PHE A 127 20.65 -26.22 -19.60
CA PHE A 127 19.94 -25.14 -18.93
C PHE A 127 18.60 -25.58 -18.36
N TYR A 128 17.91 -26.52 -19.02
CA TYR A 128 16.56 -26.98 -18.65
C TYR A 128 16.36 -27.36 -17.18
N PRO A 129 17.33 -27.95 -16.45
CA PRO A 129 17.21 -28.15 -15.01
C PRO A 129 17.00 -26.86 -14.19
N TYR A 130 17.21 -25.68 -14.76
CA TYR A 130 17.14 -24.38 -14.11
C TYR A 130 16.15 -23.40 -14.77
N ILE A 131 15.42 -23.86 -15.80
CA ILE A 131 14.40 -23.07 -16.48
C ILE A 131 13.03 -23.44 -15.93
N ASP A 132 12.16 -22.44 -15.82
CA ASP A 132 10.77 -22.59 -15.40
C ASP A 132 9.81 -22.40 -16.58
N ILE A 133 10.11 -21.46 -17.48
CA ILE A 133 9.25 -21.15 -18.63
C ILE A 133 10.08 -21.10 -19.92
N ILE A 134 9.61 -21.77 -20.97
CA ILE A 134 10.12 -21.61 -22.34
C ILE A 134 9.10 -20.82 -23.15
N LYS A 135 9.50 -19.64 -23.60
CA LYS A 135 8.69 -18.76 -24.45
C LYS A 135 9.00 -19.01 -25.93
N ILE A 136 7.98 -19.30 -26.73
CA ILE A 136 8.10 -19.74 -28.14
C ILE A 136 7.28 -18.83 -29.06
N ASP A 137 7.92 -18.32 -30.11
CA ASP A 137 7.32 -17.53 -31.19
C ASP A 137 6.63 -18.47 -32.17
N LEU A 138 5.30 -18.44 -32.25
CA LEU A 138 4.53 -19.32 -33.13
C LEU A 138 4.56 -18.89 -34.60
N ILE A 139 4.93 -17.65 -34.91
CA ILE A 139 4.95 -17.13 -36.28
C ILE A 139 6.30 -17.44 -36.94
N ASN A 140 7.39 -17.26 -36.18
CA ASN A 140 8.74 -17.33 -36.74
C ASN A 140 9.40 -18.72 -36.63
N HIS A 141 8.71 -19.73 -36.09
CA HIS A 141 9.20 -21.11 -36.04
C HIS A 141 8.30 -22.03 -36.84
N SER A 142 8.90 -22.99 -37.56
CA SER A 142 8.13 -24.08 -38.15
C SER A 142 7.53 -24.96 -37.06
N PHE A 143 6.39 -25.57 -37.36
CA PHE A 143 5.71 -26.50 -36.47
C PHE A 143 6.64 -27.64 -35.99
N GLU A 144 7.49 -28.16 -36.90
CA GLU A 144 8.50 -29.18 -36.58
C GLU A 144 9.53 -28.70 -35.54
N ALA A 145 9.97 -27.44 -35.65
CA ALA A 145 10.91 -26.86 -34.70
C ALA A 145 10.26 -26.72 -33.31
N ILE A 146 9.01 -26.28 -33.26
CA ILE A 146 8.23 -26.17 -32.01
C ILE A 146 8.08 -27.55 -31.35
N GLN A 147 7.68 -28.57 -32.12
CA GLN A 147 7.57 -29.94 -31.61
C GLN A 147 8.90 -30.51 -31.10
N LYS A 148 10.02 -30.18 -31.76
CA LYS A 148 11.35 -30.59 -31.32
C LYS A 148 11.76 -29.94 -29.99
N ILE A 149 11.44 -28.66 -29.80
CA ILE A 149 11.67 -27.96 -28.53
C ILE A 149 10.83 -28.60 -27.42
N ILE A 150 9.52 -28.76 -27.65
CA ILE A 150 8.59 -29.34 -26.69
C ILE A 150 9.01 -30.77 -26.31
N SER A 151 9.28 -31.65 -27.28
CA SER A 151 9.68 -33.04 -27.01
C SER A 151 11.01 -33.14 -26.24
N THR A 152 11.94 -32.22 -26.47
CA THR A 152 13.20 -32.19 -25.71
C THR A 152 12.98 -31.70 -24.28
N ALA A 153 12.13 -30.68 -24.09
CA ALA A 153 11.83 -30.12 -22.77
C ALA A 153 10.86 -30.98 -21.94
N LYS A 154 10.04 -31.85 -22.55
CA LYS A 154 9.15 -32.81 -21.87
C LYS A 154 9.87 -33.73 -20.85
N LYS A 155 11.17 -33.92 -20.98
CA LYS A 155 12.01 -34.64 -19.98
C LYS A 155 12.12 -33.90 -18.64
N PHE A 156 11.67 -32.65 -18.57
CA PHE A 156 11.70 -31.77 -17.41
C PHE A 156 10.27 -31.28 -17.11
N PRO A 157 9.46 -32.05 -16.35
CA PRO A 157 8.01 -31.83 -16.21
C PRO A 157 7.65 -30.49 -15.54
N LYS A 158 8.60 -29.84 -14.87
CA LYS A 158 8.42 -28.53 -14.25
C LYS A 158 8.35 -27.36 -15.25
N ILE A 159 8.84 -27.57 -16.48
CA ILE A 159 8.91 -26.50 -17.48
C ILE A 159 7.52 -26.25 -18.05
N LYS A 160 7.05 -25.00 -17.94
CA LYS A 160 5.83 -24.52 -18.59
C LYS A 160 6.18 -23.85 -19.92
N PHE A 161 5.26 -23.89 -20.89
CA PHE A 161 5.46 -23.24 -22.18
C PHE A 161 4.59 -22.00 -22.31
N LEU A 162 5.17 -20.91 -22.80
CA LEU A 162 4.50 -19.65 -23.12
C LEU A 162 4.49 -19.44 -24.64
N ALA A 163 3.30 -19.43 -25.24
CA ALA A 163 3.14 -19.14 -26.65
C ALA A 163 3.02 -17.63 -26.85
N HIS A 164 3.90 -17.03 -27.64
CA HIS A 164 3.86 -15.60 -27.93
C HIS A 164 3.63 -15.34 -29.42
N LYS A 165 3.07 -14.15 -29.72
CA LYS A 165 2.53 -13.75 -31.04
C LYS A 165 1.33 -14.58 -31.50
N ILE A 166 0.40 -14.81 -30.59
CA ILE A 166 -0.92 -15.34 -30.93
C ILE A 166 -1.74 -14.21 -31.54
N GLU A 167 -2.10 -14.36 -32.82
CA GLU A 167 -2.79 -13.33 -33.60
C GLU A 167 -4.21 -13.73 -34.00
N SER A 168 -4.56 -15.02 -33.85
CA SER A 168 -5.89 -15.56 -34.16
C SER A 168 -6.33 -16.65 -33.17
N TYR A 169 -7.64 -16.93 -33.17
CA TYR A 169 -8.22 -18.06 -32.43
C TYR A 169 -7.58 -19.40 -32.83
N ASP A 170 -7.36 -19.63 -34.13
CA ASP A 170 -6.72 -20.85 -34.63
C ASP A 170 -5.30 -21.03 -34.08
N SER A 171 -4.51 -19.95 -34.01
CA SER A 171 -3.16 -20.00 -33.43
C SER A 171 -3.16 -20.26 -31.92
N PHE A 172 -4.23 -19.88 -31.23
CA PHE A 172 -4.43 -20.18 -29.82
C PHE A 172 -4.82 -21.65 -29.60
N ASP A 173 -5.75 -22.18 -30.39
CA ASP A 173 -6.15 -23.59 -30.31
C ASP A 173 -4.99 -24.53 -30.61
N VAL A 174 -4.19 -24.24 -31.66
CA VAL A 174 -2.97 -25.00 -31.96
C VAL A 174 -2.00 -24.98 -30.78
N ALA A 175 -1.85 -23.84 -30.08
CA ALA A 175 -1.01 -23.75 -28.90
C ALA A 175 -1.56 -24.56 -27.71
N LEU A 176 -2.88 -24.58 -27.52
CA LEU A 176 -3.53 -25.39 -26.49
C LEU A 176 -3.28 -26.89 -26.70
N ASP A 177 -3.42 -27.35 -27.95
CA ASP A 177 -3.20 -28.75 -28.35
C ASP A 177 -1.74 -29.17 -28.21
N LEU A 178 -0.81 -28.25 -28.49
CA LEU A 178 0.62 -28.46 -28.27
C LEU A 178 1.02 -28.47 -26.79
N GLY A 179 0.09 -28.18 -25.88
CA GLY A 179 0.29 -28.27 -24.43
C GLY A 179 0.87 -27.01 -23.80
N PHE A 180 0.70 -25.84 -24.42
CA PHE A 180 1.13 -24.58 -23.82
C PHE A 180 0.32 -24.27 -22.55
N SER A 181 1.00 -23.62 -21.60
CA SER A 181 0.42 -23.23 -20.30
C SER A 181 0.08 -21.75 -20.24
N TYR A 182 0.84 -20.92 -20.96
CA TYR A 182 0.69 -19.47 -20.97
C TYR A 182 0.64 -18.93 -22.40
N PHE A 183 -0.01 -17.78 -22.58
CA PHE A 183 -0.36 -17.23 -23.88
C PHE A 183 -0.22 -15.71 -23.90
N GLN A 184 0.31 -15.19 -25.01
CA GLN A 184 0.52 -13.77 -25.24
C GLN A 184 0.39 -13.44 -26.73
N GLY A 185 -0.29 -12.35 -27.06
CA GLY A 185 -0.39 -11.90 -28.45
C GLY A 185 -1.51 -10.89 -28.68
N TYR A 186 -1.56 -10.34 -29.90
CA TYR A 186 -2.52 -9.30 -30.27
C TYR A 186 -3.96 -9.81 -30.32
N PHE A 187 -4.15 -11.12 -30.47
CA PHE A 187 -5.44 -11.77 -30.29
C PHE A 187 -6.08 -11.43 -28.93
N PHE A 188 -5.27 -11.33 -27.88
CA PHE A 188 -5.75 -11.02 -26.53
C PHE A 188 -5.73 -9.53 -26.23
N ALA A 189 -4.57 -8.89 -26.43
CA ALA A 189 -4.38 -7.47 -26.20
C ALA A 189 -3.16 -6.95 -26.96
N LYS A 190 -3.31 -5.76 -27.54
CA LYS A 190 -2.18 -5.01 -28.08
C LYS A 190 -1.33 -4.44 -26.94
N PRO A 191 0.00 -4.29 -27.12
CA PRO A 191 0.86 -3.62 -26.15
C PRO A 191 0.34 -2.22 -25.84
N GLN A 192 0.23 -1.90 -24.56
CA GLN A 192 -0.26 -0.61 -24.07
C GLN A 192 0.91 0.23 -23.59
N GLN A 193 0.97 1.49 -24.03
CA GLN A 193 1.90 2.45 -23.45
C GLN A 193 1.43 2.85 -22.06
N VAL A 194 2.38 2.90 -21.14
CA VAL A 194 2.20 3.31 -19.76
C VAL A 194 3.28 4.34 -19.46
N GLN A 195 2.89 5.46 -18.87
CA GLN A 195 3.78 6.55 -18.52
C GLN A 195 3.74 6.76 -17.01
N LEU A 196 4.93 6.84 -16.39
CA LEU A 196 5.06 7.15 -14.98
C LEU A 196 5.62 8.56 -14.79
N ASN A 197 4.92 9.37 -14.00
CA ASN A 197 5.42 10.64 -13.51
C ASN A 197 6.27 10.37 -12.26
N THR A 198 7.56 10.10 -12.45
CA THR A 198 8.48 10.05 -11.31
C THR A 198 8.78 11.48 -10.86
N ASN A 199 8.12 11.93 -9.79
CA ASN A 199 8.63 13.05 -9.01
C ASN A 199 9.95 12.58 -8.36
N SER A 200 11.05 12.92 -9.04
CA SER A 200 12.44 12.91 -8.59
C SER A 200 12.83 11.95 -7.45
N VAL A 201 12.99 10.66 -7.77
CA VAL A 201 13.74 9.75 -6.89
C VAL A 201 15.17 9.61 -7.42
N SER A 202 16.17 10.00 -6.64
CA SER A 202 17.58 10.09 -7.08
C SER A 202 18.35 8.75 -6.94
N PRO A 203 19.42 8.55 -7.74
CA PRO A 203 20.32 7.38 -7.66
C PRO A 203 20.74 6.90 -6.28
N SER A 204 21.05 7.83 -5.38
CA SER A 204 21.47 7.56 -4.01
C SER A 204 20.32 7.16 -3.08
N GLN A 205 19.08 7.46 -3.46
CA GLN A 205 17.87 7.06 -2.73
C GLN A 205 17.56 5.58 -2.92
N ILE A 206 17.93 5.07 -4.09
CA ILE A 206 17.50 3.77 -4.61
C ILE A 206 18.51 2.70 -4.15
N ALA A 207 19.82 3.02 -4.17
CA ALA A 207 20.89 2.15 -3.66
C ALA A 207 20.81 1.88 -2.15
N LEU A 208 20.05 2.69 -1.42
CA LEU A 208 19.98 2.63 0.03
C LEU A 208 18.77 1.85 0.56
N MET A 209 17.76 1.65 -0.29
CA MET A 209 16.57 0.84 -0.02
C MET A 209 16.81 -0.67 -0.23
N SER A 210 17.88 -1.04 -0.94
CA SER A 210 18.32 -2.44 -1.08
C SER A 210 19.18 -2.92 0.10
N ASN A 211 19.99 -2.01 0.69
CA ASN A 211 20.81 -2.28 1.87
C ASN A 211 19.97 -2.45 3.15
N THR A 212 18.76 -1.90 3.19
CA THR A 212 17.81 -2.10 4.31
C THR A 212 17.32 -3.55 4.41
N ARG A 213 17.27 -4.30 3.29
CA ARG A 213 16.71 -5.67 3.26
C ARG A 213 17.66 -6.75 3.78
N LYS A 214 18.97 -6.54 3.77
CA LYS A 214 19.93 -7.53 4.28
C LYS A 214 20.13 -7.48 5.80
N SER A 215 19.51 -6.53 6.51
CA SER A 215 19.76 -6.34 7.95
C SER A 215 18.62 -5.72 8.78
N GLN A 216 17.38 -5.61 8.31
CA GLN A 216 16.32 -5.07 9.18
C GLN A 216 15.71 -6.15 10.08
N LYS A 217 15.99 -6.01 11.38
CA LYS A 217 15.15 -6.58 12.45
C LYS A 217 13.69 -6.22 12.20
N LYS A 218 12.80 -7.15 12.55
CA LYS A 218 11.33 -7.07 12.71
C LYS A 218 10.86 -5.68 13.18
N THR A 219 10.62 -4.77 12.24
CA THR A 219 10.24 -3.38 12.55
C THR A 219 8.83 -3.16 12.03
N LEU A 220 7.90 -2.78 12.91
CA LEU A 220 6.53 -2.41 12.53
C LEU A 220 6.38 -0.90 12.52
N MET A 221 5.59 -0.39 11.58
CA MET A 221 5.32 1.03 11.47
C MET A 221 3.84 1.30 11.19
N ALA A 222 3.28 2.28 11.92
CA ALA A 222 1.92 2.79 11.72
C ALA A 222 1.92 4.33 11.70
N ARG A 223 0.80 4.93 11.29
CA ARG A 223 0.57 6.38 11.42
C ARG A 223 -0.71 6.68 12.17
N GLN A 224 -0.72 7.73 12.97
CA GLN A 224 -1.93 8.28 13.58
C GLN A 224 -2.18 9.71 13.09
N PRO A 225 -3.39 10.03 12.60
CA PRO A 225 -3.71 11.37 12.12
C PRO A 225 -3.87 12.36 13.27
N ILE A 226 -3.39 13.59 13.04
CA ILE A 226 -3.58 14.75 13.91
C ILE A 226 -4.48 15.74 13.18
N PHE A 227 -5.55 16.16 13.85
CA PHE A 227 -6.60 17.02 13.32
C PHE A 227 -6.52 18.44 13.84
N ASN A 228 -6.98 19.39 13.05
CA ASN A 228 -7.25 20.75 13.52
C ASN A 228 -8.67 20.88 14.11
N THR A 229 -9.05 22.09 14.52
CA THR A 229 -10.39 22.43 15.04
C THR A 229 -11.54 22.25 14.05
N ASN A 230 -11.24 22.07 12.76
CA ASN A 230 -12.18 21.81 11.68
C ASN A 230 -12.21 20.33 11.28
N MET A 231 -11.57 19.44 12.05
CA MET A 231 -11.50 17.99 11.77
C MET A 231 -10.76 17.64 10.47
N GLN A 232 -9.92 18.54 9.98
CA GLN A 232 -9.04 18.28 8.84
C GLN A 232 -7.72 17.71 9.36
N THR A 233 -7.24 16.64 8.71
CA THR A 233 -5.89 16.11 8.97
C THR A 233 -4.86 17.18 8.60
N VAL A 234 -3.99 17.51 9.55
CA VAL A 234 -2.92 18.52 9.38
C VAL A 234 -1.53 17.97 9.63
N ALA A 235 -1.41 16.78 10.22
CA ALA A 235 -0.17 16.06 10.45
C ALA A 235 -0.44 14.57 10.71
N TYR A 236 0.61 13.77 10.73
CA TYR A 236 0.58 12.39 11.23
C TYR A 236 1.68 12.16 12.25
N GLU A 237 1.37 11.48 13.35
CA GLU A 237 2.38 10.86 14.20
C GLU A 237 2.80 9.51 13.61
N LEU A 238 4.10 9.27 13.55
CA LEU A 238 4.64 8.01 13.05
C LEU A 238 4.98 7.09 14.22
N LEU A 239 4.20 6.02 14.35
CA LEU A 239 4.37 5.02 15.38
C LEU A 239 5.31 3.93 14.88
N HIS A 240 6.29 3.55 15.70
CA HIS A 240 7.30 2.58 15.32
C HIS A 240 7.55 1.58 16.46
N ARG A 241 7.87 0.34 16.08
CA ARG A 241 8.28 -0.73 16.99
C ARG A 241 9.54 -1.39 16.48
N SER A 242 10.65 -1.25 17.21
CA SER A 242 11.95 -1.89 16.91
C SER A 242 12.22 -3.17 17.71
N SER A 243 11.45 -3.42 18.78
CA SER A 243 11.60 -4.61 19.63
C SER A 243 10.27 -5.10 20.23
N ALA A 244 10.22 -6.37 20.67
CA ALA A 244 9.00 -7.03 21.10
C ALA A 244 8.37 -6.46 22.40
N ASN A 245 9.06 -5.61 23.16
CA ASN A 245 8.54 -5.09 24.43
C ASN A 245 8.25 -3.59 24.43
N ASP A 246 8.54 -2.88 23.35
CA ASP A 246 8.46 -1.42 23.34
C ASP A 246 7.28 -0.92 22.49
N ASN A 247 6.42 -0.10 23.09
CA ASN A 247 5.43 0.69 22.34
C ASN A 247 6.03 2.03 21.88
N ASN A 248 7.13 2.46 22.48
CA ASN A 248 7.73 3.78 22.27
C ASN A 248 9.02 3.65 21.47
N ALA A 249 9.03 2.81 20.43
CA ALA A 249 10.27 2.60 19.70
C ALA A 249 10.56 3.78 18.77
N VAL A 250 11.74 4.36 18.97
CA VAL A 250 12.27 5.48 18.22
C VAL A 250 12.38 5.18 16.73
N PHE A 251 11.96 6.12 15.89
CA PHE A 251 12.14 6.02 14.44
C PHE A 251 13.63 5.84 14.12
N ASN A 252 13.98 4.73 13.46
CA ASN A 252 15.38 4.43 13.19
C ASN A 252 15.91 5.28 12.03
N PHE A 253 16.67 6.32 12.36
CA PHE A 253 17.36 7.19 11.40
C PHE A 253 18.66 6.59 10.82
N SER A 254 18.96 5.30 11.02
CA SER A 254 20.15 4.64 10.46
C SER A 254 20.12 4.47 8.94
N GLY A 255 19.02 4.87 8.28
CA GLY A 255 18.92 4.98 6.82
C GLY A 255 19.46 6.32 6.31
N SER A 256 19.68 6.43 5.01
CA SER A 256 20.02 7.73 4.41
C SER A 256 18.81 8.65 4.42
N LEU A 257 19.08 9.95 4.34
CA LEU A 257 18.07 10.99 4.20
C LEU A 257 17.02 10.68 3.14
N ALA A 258 17.43 10.01 2.08
CA ALA A 258 16.54 9.60 1.02
C ALA A 258 15.58 8.46 1.37
N THR A 259 16.06 7.47 2.13
CA THR A 259 15.20 6.39 2.66
C THR A 259 14.19 6.95 3.65
N ILE A 260 14.63 7.88 4.49
CA ILE A 260 13.77 8.60 5.41
C ILE A 260 12.70 9.39 4.62
N ASP A 261 13.09 10.12 3.58
CA ASP A 261 12.14 10.91 2.78
C ASP A 261 11.07 10.06 2.08
N VAL A 262 11.44 8.91 1.51
CA VAL A 262 10.48 7.99 0.88
C VAL A 262 9.52 7.39 1.92
N LEU A 263 10.04 6.97 3.08
CA LEU A 263 9.22 6.46 4.17
C LEU A 263 8.25 7.54 4.65
N LEU A 264 8.75 8.74 4.94
CA LEU A 264 7.92 9.88 5.31
C LEU A 264 6.86 10.15 4.25
N ASN A 265 7.21 10.18 2.97
CA ASN A 265 6.23 10.42 1.90
C ASN A 265 5.13 9.34 1.86
N SER A 266 5.50 8.06 1.97
CA SER A 266 4.51 6.96 1.95
C SER A 266 3.57 7.01 3.14
N TYR A 267 4.07 7.30 4.34
CA TYR A 267 3.24 7.35 5.54
C TYR A 267 2.58 8.70 5.80
N THR A 268 2.96 9.80 5.16
CA THR A 268 2.36 11.13 5.42
C THR A 268 1.58 11.71 4.26
N SER A 269 1.52 11.01 3.12
CA SER A 269 0.66 11.40 2.00
C SER A 269 -0.81 11.15 2.35
N VAL A 270 -1.64 12.16 2.09
CA VAL A 270 -3.10 12.11 2.23
C VAL A 270 -3.75 12.83 1.06
N TYR A 271 -4.89 12.31 0.61
CA TYR A 271 -5.72 13.01 -0.35
C TYR A 271 -6.65 13.97 0.40
N GLN A 272 -6.47 15.27 0.18
CA GLN A 272 -7.26 16.32 0.84
C GLN A 272 -7.46 17.51 -0.11
N ASP A 273 -8.66 18.10 -0.09
CA ASP A 273 -9.04 19.21 -0.98
C ASP A 273 -8.79 18.88 -2.47
N LYS A 274 -9.08 17.64 -2.87
CA LYS A 274 -8.88 17.12 -4.24
C LYS A 274 -7.43 17.00 -4.72
N HIS A 275 -6.45 17.07 -3.81
CA HIS A 275 -5.04 16.95 -4.13
C HIS A 275 -4.32 16.00 -3.18
N LEU A 276 -3.31 15.28 -3.68
CA LEU A 276 -2.40 14.54 -2.81
C LEU A 276 -1.45 15.54 -2.14
N LYS A 277 -1.50 15.62 -0.81
CA LYS A 277 -0.66 16.48 0.02
C LYS A 277 0.19 15.63 0.96
N ARG A 278 1.44 16.03 1.14
CA ARG A 278 2.31 15.47 2.17
C ARG A 278 2.15 16.28 3.45
N MET A 279 1.79 15.61 4.53
CA MET A 279 1.61 16.25 5.83
C MET A 279 2.89 16.18 6.68
N PRO A 280 3.08 17.11 7.63
CA PRO A 280 4.13 16.99 8.64
C PRO A 280 4.05 15.67 9.41
N ALA A 281 5.21 15.08 9.68
CA ALA A 281 5.38 13.90 10.52
C ALA A 281 5.79 14.30 11.94
N PHE A 282 5.10 13.83 12.96
CA PHE A 282 5.59 13.85 14.33
C PHE A 282 6.44 12.61 14.57
N ILE A 283 7.63 12.78 15.15
CA ILE A 283 8.61 11.72 15.35
C ILE A 283 9.21 11.81 16.75
N ASN A 284 9.16 10.69 17.45
CA ASN A 284 9.64 10.55 18.82
C ASN A 284 11.16 10.55 18.87
N LEU A 285 11.72 11.33 19.78
CA LEU A 285 13.15 11.43 20.03
C LEU A 285 13.48 11.00 21.46
N THR A 286 14.43 10.08 21.59
CA THR A 286 15.06 9.77 22.88
C THR A 286 16.10 10.80 23.28
N TYR A 287 16.41 10.83 24.58
CA TYR A 287 17.48 11.65 25.14
C TYR A 287 18.78 11.53 24.34
N ASP A 288 19.24 10.30 24.07
CA ASP A 288 20.51 10.04 23.38
C ASP A 288 20.53 10.61 21.95
N LEU A 289 19.44 10.50 21.19
CA LEU A 289 19.37 11.08 19.84
C LEU A 289 19.47 12.61 19.86
N ILE A 290 18.88 13.25 20.87
CA ILE A 290 18.87 14.70 21.03
C ILE A 290 20.26 15.18 21.47
N VAL A 291 20.84 14.52 22.48
CA VAL A 291 22.08 14.96 23.12
C VAL A 291 23.31 14.63 22.28
N ASP A 292 23.39 13.43 21.72
CA ASP A 292 24.55 12.99 20.92
C ASP A 292 24.61 13.66 19.55
N ASN A 293 23.63 14.52 19.19
CA ASN A 293 23.51 15.18 17.89
C ASN A 293 23.58 14.21 16.71
N THR A 294 23.02 13.01 16.88
CA THR A 294 23.03 11.95 15.86
C THR A 294 21.88 12.08 14.86
N LEU A 295 20.97 13.04 15.06
CA LEU A 295 19.88 13.34 14.14
C LEU A 295 20.45 13.84 12.79
N PRO A 296 20.13 13.18 11.66
CA PRO A 296 20.55 13.65 10.35
C PRO A 296 19.83 14.96 9.98
N ASP A 297 20.29 15.66 8.95
CA ASP A 297 19.64 16.89 8.48
C ASP A 297 18.31 16.58 7.75
N LEU A 298 17.23 16.58 8.52
CA LEU A 298 15.87 16.30 8.06
C LEU A 298 15.16 17.57 7.54
N PRO A 299 14.13 17.43 6.70
CA PRO A 299 13.31 18.55 6.25
C PRO A 299 12.53 19.16 7.42
N ASN A 300 13.06 20.23 8.01
CA ASN A 300 12.54 20.86 9.24
C ASN A 300 11.09 21.40 9.13
N ASN A 301 10.59 21.64 7.92
CA ASN A 301 9.22 22.08 7.63
C ASN A 301 8.22 20.91 7.52
N GLN A 302 8.70 19.68 7.49
CA GLN A 302 7.89 18.46 7.35
C GLN A 302 8.01 17.54 8.57
N ILE A 303 8.76 17.95 9.60
CA ILE A 303 8.98 17.14 10.79
C ILE A 303 8.78 17.97 12.05
N VAL A 304 7.99 17.42 12.95
CA VAL A 304 7.86 17.83 14.34
C VAL A 304 8.59 16.81 15.20
N LEU A 305 9.51 17.29 16.04
CA LEU A 305 10.31 16.44 16.90
C LEU A 305 9.64 16.37 18.27
N GLU A 306 9.24 15.18 18.69
CA GLU A 306 8.60 14.94 19.98
C GLU A 306 9.64 14.53 21.03
N ILE A 307 9.67 15.25 22.14
CA ILE A 307 10.47 14.88 23.31
C ILE A 307 9.56 14.07 24.24
N LEU A 308 9.95 12.83 24.50
CA LEU A 308 9.21 11.89 25.35
C LEU A 308 9.13 12.36 26.82
N GLU A 309 8.11 11.93 27.55
CA GLU A 309 7.83 12.34 28.92
C GLU A 309 8.89 11.83 29.93
N ASP A 310 9.53 10.71 29.62
CA ASP A 310 10.54 10.03 30.45
C ASP A 310 11.93 10.68 30.38
N VAL A 311 12.11 11.66 29.50
CA VAL A 311 13.38 12.34 29.27
C VAL A 311 13.71 13.25 30.45
N LYS A 312 14.83 12.96 31.13
CA LYS A 312 15.33 13.80 32.23
C LYS A 312 15.76 15.17 31.73
N VAL A 313 15.22 16.23 32.33
CA VAL A 313 15.60 17.62 32.00
C VAL A 313 17.01 17.91 32.52
N THR A 314 17.98 18.01 31.61
CA THR A 314 19.37 18.38 31.89
C THR A 314 19.77 19.65 31.13
N GLU A 315 20.83 20.33 31.57
CA GLU A 315 21.36 21.49 30.82
C GLU A 315 21.80 21.11 29.40
N GLU A 316 22.30 19.90 29.22
CA GLU A 316 22.75 19.37 27.93
C GLU A 316 21.57 19.18 26.98
N LEU A 317 20.49 18.54 27.45
CA LEU A 317 19.24 18.41 26.70
C LEU A 317 18.72 19.78 26.27
N ILE A 318 18.65 20.75 27.20
CA ILE A 318 18.17 22.11 26.91
C ILE A 318 19.00 22.76 25.80
N LYS A 319 20.34 22.65 25.85
CA LYS A 319 21.24 23.18 24.81
C LYS A 319 21.02 22.51 23.45
N SER A 320 20.82 21.19 23.43
CA SER A 320 20.53 20.46 22.20
C SER A 320 19.18 20.84 21.61
N VAL A 321 18.12 20.95 22.42
CA VAL A 321 16.79 21.40 21.98
C VAL A 321 16.84 22.84 21.44
N GLN A 322 17.58 23.74 22.09
CA GLN A 322 17.83 25.09 21.57
C GLN A 322 18.52 25.07 20.20
N THR A 323 19.45 24.15 19.99
CA THR A 323 20.14 23.98 18.70
C THR A 323 19.18 23.49 17.63
N LEU A 324 18.33 22.51 17.93
CA LEU A 324 17.28 22.04 17.01
C LEU A 324 16.29 23.15 16.66
N ARG A 325 15.87 23.96 17.64
CA ARG A 325 15.04 25.15 17.41
C ARG A 325 15.71 26.16 16.48
N LYS A 326 17.01 26.43 16.66
CA LYS A 326 17.79 27.31 15.77
C LYS A 326 17.92 26.76 14.35
N LYS A 327 17.94 25.43 14.19
CA LYS A 327 17.89 24.75 12.88
C LYS A 327 16.49 24.80 12.21
N GLY A 328 15.49 25.36 12.88
CA GLY A 328 14.15 25.58 12.33
C GLY A 328 13.15 24.44 12.59
N TYR A 329 13.49 23.45 13.42
CA TYR A 329 12.56 22.38 13.77
C TYR A 329 11.44 22.88 14.70
N THR A 330 10.27 22.26 14.54
CA THR A 330 9.16 22.37 15.50
C THR A 330 9.35 21.32 16.59
N ILE A 331 9.27 21.73 17.85
CA ILE A 331 9.44 20.86 19.02
C ILE A 331 8.07 20.66 19.69
N ALA A 332 7.74 19.40 19.96
CA ALA A 332 6.60 18.99 20.75
C ALA A 332 7.07 18.31 22.05
N LEU A 333 6.30 18.45 23.13
CA LEU A 333 6.46 17.67 24.35
C LEU A 333 5.34 16.63 24.40
N ASP A 334 5.70 15.36 24.54
CA ASP A 334 4.78 14.22 24.52
C ASP A 334 4.22 13.89 25.91
N ASP A 335 3.00 13.35 25.98
CA ASP A 335 2.28 12.93 27.20
C ASP A 335 2.51 13.87 28.43
N PHE A 336 2.44 15.20 28.21
CA PHE A 336 2.97 16.18 29.15
C PHE A 336 2.11 16.34 30.41
N LEU A 337 2.76 16.35 31.57
CA LEU A 337 2.18 16.75 32.86
C LEU A 337 2.96 17.94 33.43
N TYR A 338 2.25 18.97 33.88
CA TYR A 338 2.92 20.17 34.37
C TYR A 338 3.75 19.90 35.64
N ASP A 339 5.04 20.21 35.55
CA ASP A 339 5.98 20.30 36.67
C ASP A 339 6.99 21.43 36.42
N ASP A 340 7.41 22.12 37.47
CA ASP A 340 8.34 23.26 37.40
C ASP A 340 9.68 22.89 36.75
N GLN A 341 10.11 21.63 36.83
CA GLN A 341 11.34 21.16 36.20
C GLN A 341 11.32 21.31 34.67
N TYR A 342 10.14 21.30 34.04
CA TYR A 342 9.99 21.39 32.59
C TYR A 342 9.89 22.83 32.07
N ILE A 343 9.88 23.85 32.94
CA ILE A 343 9.82 25.27 32.53
C ILE A 343 10.86 25.63 31.45
N PRO A 344 12.12 25.16 31.49
CA PRO A 344 13.09 25.42 30.42
C PRO A 344 12.66 24.86 29.06
N LEU A 345 12.06 23.67 29.02
CA LEU A 345 11.56 23.04 27.80
C LEU A 345 10.26 23.67 27.32
N LEU A 346 9.36 24.07 28.23
CA LEU A 346 8.12 24.80 27.91
C LEU A 346 8.38 26.11 27.16
N LYS A 347 9.50 26.79 27.46
CA LYS A 347 9.92 28.01 26.75
C LYS A 347 10.44 27.75 25.33
N LEU A 348 10.81 26.50 25.04
CA LEU A 348 11.40 26.08 23.76
C LEU A 348 10.41 25.33 22.86
N ALA A 349 9.39 24.70 23.44
CA ALA A 349 8.37 23.94 22.73
C ALA A 349 7.40 24.85 21.94
N GLN A 350 6.82 24.29 20.87
CA GLN A 350 5.76 24.94 20.09
C GLN A 350 4.44 24.22 20.31
N ILE A 351 4.51 22.92 20.59
CA ILE A 351 3.36 22.05 20.76
C ILE A 351 3.52 21.33 22.10
N ILE A 352 2.43 21.18 22.83
CA ILE A 352 2.36 20.33 24.02
C ILE A 352 1.22 19.35 23.79
N LYS A 353 1.55 18.06 23.86
CA LYS A 353 0.60 16.97 23.78
C LYS A 353 0.12 16.64 25.19
N VAL A 354 -1.20 16.51 25.35
CA VAL A 354 -1.85 16.27 26.64
C VAL A 354 -2.76 15.05 26.50
N ASP A 355 -2.44 13.98 27.24
CA ASP A 355 -3.32 12.83 27.40
C ASP A 355 -4.55 13.24 28.22
N VAL A 356 -5.70 13.36 27.55
CA VAL A 356 -6.96 13.73 28.19
C VAL A 356 -7.79 12.52 28.63
N MET A 357 -7.39 11.30 28.26
CA MET A 357 -8.13 10.08 28.59
C MET A 357 -7.96 9.71 30.07
N ASN A 358 -6.78 9.95 30.62
CA ASN A 358 -6.43 9.63 32.01
C ASN A 358 -6.72 10.79 32.99
N MET A 359 -7.44 11.83 32.55
CA MET A 359 -7.77 13.01 33.34
C MET A 359 -9.27 13.28 33.36
N SER A 360 -9.77 13.81 34.47
CA SER A 360 -11.10 14.44 34.51
C SER A 360 -11.08 15.77 33.74
N PHE A 361 -12.24 16.21 33.26
CA PHE A 361 -12.38 17.52 32.59
C PHE A 361 -11.87 18.69 33.43
N GLN A 362 -12.00 18.62 34.75
CA GLN A 362 -11.45 19.61 35.66
C GLN A 362 -9.92 19.59 35.66
N GLN A 363 -9.29 18.42 35.76
CA GLN A 363 -7.82 18.30 35.72
C GLN A 363 -7.25 18.80 34.40
N VAL A 364 -7.90 18.50 33.26
CA VAL A 364 -7.51 19.05 31.96
C VAL A 364 -7.58 20.58 31.97
N THR A 365 -8.64 21.15 32.55
CA THR A 365 -8.80 22.62 32.66
C THR A 365 -7.67 23.25 33.49
N GLU A 366 -7.39 22.70 34.67
CA GLU A 366 -6.32 23.17 35.56
C GLU A 366 -4.93 23.10 34.88
N GLN A 367 -4.69 22.06 34.09
CA GLN A 367 -3.45 21.92 33.34
C GLN A 367 -3.35 22.95 32.21
N VAL A 368 -4.43 23.18 31.45
CA VAL A 368 -4.48 24.22 30.42
C VAL A 368 -4.22 25.60 31.00
N GLU A 369 -4.79 25.92 32.17
CA GLU A 369 -4.58 27.19 32.86
C GLU A 369 -3.09 27.43 33.16
N LYS A 370 -2.37 26.40 33.65
CA LYS A 370 -0.92 26.49 33.88
C LYS A 370 -0.13 26.67 32.58
N LEU A 371 -0.57 26.03 31.50
CA LEU A 371 0.09 26.11 30.20
C LEU A 371 -0.22 27.42 29.45
N SER A 372 -1.32 28.10 29.80
CA SER A 372 -1.76 29.32 29.13
C SER A 372 -0.76 30.48 29.20
N THR A 373 0.15 30.46 30.17
CA THR A 373 1.24 31.46 30.30
C THR A 373 2.34 31.31 29.25
N TYR A 374 2.36 30.20 28.51
CA TYR A 374 3.38 29.90 27.49
C TYR A 374 2.80 30.03 26.08
N LYS A 375 3.62 30.44 25.11
CA LYS A 375 3.21 30.59 23.71
C LYS A 375 3.27 29.25 22.97
N VAL A 376 2.39 28.32 23.36
CA VAL A 376 2.33 26.95 22.83
C VAL A 376 0.96 26.66 22.21
N ALA A 377 0.93 25.76 21.23
CA ALA A 377 -0.28 25.12 20.75
C ALA A 377 -0.51 23.83 21.54
N LEU A 378 -1.74 23.60 21.97
CA LEU A 378 -2.09 22.36 22.68
C LEU A 378 -2.65 21.33 21.70
N LEU A 379 -2.17 20.10 21.84
CA LEU A 379 -2.64 18.90 21.16
C LEU A 379 -3.28 17.98 22.20
N ALA A 380 -4.57 17.67 22.04
CA ALA A 380 -5.28 16.75 22.92
C ALA A 380 -5.18 15.32 22.35
N GLU A 381 -4.66 14.40 23.14
CA GLU A 381 -4.43 13.01 22.74
C GLU A 381 -5.41 12.04 23.38
N LYS A 382 -5.51 10.86 22.78
CA LYS A 382 -6.35 9.75 23.25
C LYS A 382 -7.81 10.19 23.41
N ILE A 383 -8.28 11.07 22.52
CA ILE A 383 -9.68 11.50 22.49
C ILE A 383 -10.55 10.35 22.01
N GLU A 384 -11.42 9.85 22.88
CA GLU A 384 -12.29 8.71 22.56
C GLU A 384 -13.75 9.10 22.30
N THR A 385 -14.19 10.29 22.73
CA THR A 385 -15.58 10.74 22.60
C THR A 385 -15.69 12.13 21.99
N HIS A 386 -16.84 12.41 21.37
CA HIS A 386 -17.18 13.74 20.88
C HIS A 386 -17.26 14.78 22.01
N GLU A 387 -17.63 14.36 23.22
CA GLU A 387 -17.67 15.21 24.40
C GLU A 387 -16.27 15.67 24.81
N MET A 388 -15.31 14.74 24.89
CA MET A 388 -13.89 15.06 25.14
C MET A 388 -13.35 16.05 24.10
N TYR A 389 -13.65 15.82 22.82
CA TYR A 389 -13.27 16.73 21.75
C TYR A 389 -13.84 18.15 21.95
N ASN A 390 -15.14 18.26 22.24
CA ASN A 390 -15.80 19.55 22.44
C ASN A 390 -15.26 20.28 23.66
N HIS A 391 -15.01 19.57 24.77
CA HIS A 391 -14.39 20.12 25.97
C HIS A 391 -13.00 20.68 25.69
N CYS A 392 -12.13 19.89 25.05
CA CYS A 392 -10.77 20.33 24.70
C CYS A 392 -10.81 21.53 23.71
N LYS A 393 -11.72 21.50 22.74
CA LYS A 393 -11.92 22.62 21.81
C LYS A 393 -12.34 23.90 22.53
N ALA A 394 -13.23 23.81 23.52
CA ALA A 394 -13.66 24.95 24.34
C ALA A 394 -12.52 25.51 25.20
N LEU A 395 -11.61 24.66 25.67
CA LEU A 395 -10.38 25.05 26.38
C LEU A 395 -9.29 25.66 25.48
N GLY A 396 -9.52 25.71 24.16
CA GLY A 396 -8.60 26.36 23.22
C GLY A 396 -7.52 25.44 22.64
N PHE A 397 -7.67 24.11 22.77
CA PHE A 397 -6.84 23.18 22.02
C PHE A 397 -6.98 23.42 20.52
N LYS A 398 -5.85 23.34 19.81
CA LYS A 398 -5.78 23.60 18.36
C LYS A 398 -5.61 22.33 17.56
N LEU A 399 -5.05 21.30 18.18
CA LEU A 399 -4.74 20.01 17.58
C LEU A 399 -5.40 18.88 18.38
N PHE A 400 -5.79 17.81 17.71
CA PHE A 400 -6.56 16.71 18.29
C PHE A 400 -6.12 15.38 17.69
N GLN A 401 -6.03 14.34 18.51
CA GLN A 401 -5.65 12.98 18.11
C GLN A 401 -6.42 11.96 18.95
N GLY A 402 -6.98 10.93 18.30
CA GLY A 402 -7.71 9.86 18.98
C GLY A 402 -8.75 9.16 18.13
N TYR A 403 -9.37 8.11 18.68
CA TYR A 403 -10.29 7.23 17.97
C TYR A 403 -11.73 7.75 17.89
N PHE A 404 -12.04 8.93 18.43
CA PHE A 404 -13.39 9.50 18.43
C PHE A 404 -14.01 9.64 17.03
N LEU A 405 -13.19 9.81 15.98
CA LEU A 405 -13.65 9.80 14.60
C LEU A 405 -14.28 8.48 14.16
N SER A 406 -13.78 7.37 14.71
CA SER A 406 -14.32 6.03 14.46
C SER A 406 -15.49 5.69 15.38
N LYS A 407 -16.01 6.66 16.14
CA LYS A 407 -17.19 6.52 17.00
C LYS A 407 -18.37 7.29 16.41
N PRO A 408 -19.60 6.76 16.50
CA PRO A 408 -20.78 7.49 16.06
C PRO A 408 -21.00 8.73 16.93
N LYS A 409 -21.49 9.81 16.35
CA LYS A 409 -22.06 10.92 17.12
C LYS A 409 -23.48 10.50 17.51
N ILE A 410 -23.66 10.01 18.73
CA ILE A 410 -24.98 9.66 19.24
C ILE A 410 -25.78 10.96 19.39
N ILE A 411 -26.78 11.15 18.53
CA ILE A 411 -27.76 12.23 18.64
C ILE A 411 -29.05 11.59 19.12
N GLU A 412 -29.54 12.00 20.29
CA GLU A 412 -30.82 11.50 20.81
C GLU A 412 -31.95 11.81 19.82
N ASN A 413 -32.70 10.78 19.39
CA ASN A 413 -33.94 10.88 18.63
C ASN A 413 -33.90 11.54 17.22
N THR A 414 -32.92 11.21 16.38
CA THR A 414 -32.99 11.58 14.95
C THR A 414 -33.07 10.37 14.03
N LYS A 415 -34.16 10.32 13.24
CA LYS A 415 -34.25 9.49 12.03
C LYS A 415 -33.00 9.76 11.18
N ILE A 416 -32.40 8.70 10.63
CA ILE A 416 -31.26 8.78 9.71
C ILE A 416 -31.52 9.91 8.69
N GLU A 417 -30.58 10.84 8.52
CA GLU A 417 -30.76 11.95 7.59
C GLU A 417 -30.89 11.44 6.13
N PRO A 418 -31.53 12.19 5.22
CA PRO A 418 -31.76 11.74 3.84
C PRO A 418 -30.49 11.34 3.07
N SER A 419 -29.37 12.03 3.30
CA SER A 419 -28.04 11.71 2.74
C SER A 419 -27.55 10.33 3.22
N LYS A 420 -27.68 10.07 4.52
CA LYS A 420 -27.31 8.81 5.17
C LYS A 420 -28.26 7.66 4.80
N HIS A 421 -29.54 7.93 4.56
CA HIS A 421 -30.51 6.96 4.04
C HIS A 421 -30.12 6.45 2.65
N LYS A 422 -29.65 7.35 1.77
CA LYS A 422 -29.20 6.96 0.43
C LYS A 422 -28.02 5.99 0.51
N LEU A 423 -27.00 6.33 1.30
CA LEU A 423 -25.85 5.48 1.59
C LEU A 423 -26.29 4.10 2.11
N LEU A 424 -27.13 4.07 3.15
CA LEU A 424 -27.61 2.83 3.74
C LEU A 424 -28.44 2.00 2.75
N SER A 425 -29.30 2.62 1.94
CA SER A 425 -30.12 1.92 0.94
C SER A 425 -29.30 1.28 -0.17
N ILE A 426 -28.22 1.94 -0.61
CA ILE A 426 -27.27 1.39 -1.59
C ILE A 426 -26.60 0.17 -0.99
N ILE A 427 -26.09 0.27 0.24
CA ILE A 427 -25.44 -0.84 0.95
C ILE A 427 -26.42 -2.02 1.15
N GLN A 428 -27.66 -1.75 1.57
CA GLN A 428 -28.69 -2.78 1.72
C GLN A 428 -28.97 -3.52 0.42
N ALA A 429 -29.13 -2.79 -0.69
CA ALA A 429 -29.39 -3.38 -1.99
C ALA A 429 -28.22 -4.24 -2.48
N LEU A 430 -26.99 -3.77 -2.27
CA LEU A 430 -25.78 -4.48 -2.67
C LEU A 430 -25.57 -5.75 -1.88
N HIS A 431 -25.87 -5.74 -0.58
CA HIS A 431 -25.68 -6.91 0.27
C HIS A 431 -26.84 -7.92 0.20
N ASN A 432 -27.96 -7.59 -0.43
CA ASN A 432 -29.08 -8.51 -0.60
C ASN A 432 -28.69 -9.73 -1.47
N PRO A 433 -28.74 -10.96 -0.94
CA PRO A 433 -28.38 -12.17 -1.68
C PRO A 433 -29.34 -12.51 -2.83
N ASN A 434 -30.54 -11.93 -2.85
CA ASN A 434 -31.58 -12.20 -3.85
C ASN A 434 -31.64 -11.18 -5.00
N VAL A 435 -30.78 -10.14 -4.98
CA VAL A 435 -30.78 -9.11 -6.02
C VAL A 435 -30.11 -9.65 -7.28
N SER A 436 -30.81 -9.53 -8.42
CA SER A 436 -30.26 -9.89 -9.73
C SER A 436 -29.28 -8.83 -10.24
N ASN A 437 -28.35 -9.22 -11.12
CA ASN A 437 -27.42 -8.29 -11.76
C ASN A 437 -28.15 -7.16 -12.49
N GLU A 438 -29.32 -7.43 -13.08
CA GLU A 438 -30.13 -6.44 -13.79
C GLU A 438 -30.79 -5.42 -12.85
N GLU A 439 -31.20 -5.84 -11.66
CA GLU A 439 -31.73 -4.95 -10.64
C GLU A 439 -30.63 -4.08 -10.03
N LEU A 440 -29.46 -4.67 -9.79
CA LEU A 440 -28.29 -3.97 -9.27
C LEU A 440 -27.77 -2.94 -10.28
N GLU A 441 -27.72 -3.30 -11.56
CA GLU A 441 -27.41 -2.38 -12.66
C GLU A 441 -28.41 -1.21 -12.70
N LYS A 442 -29.73 -1.49 -12.66
CA LYS A 442 -30.77 -0.44 -12.64
C LYS A 442 -30.65 0.49 -11.44
N LEU A 443 -30.30 -0.04 -10.27
CA LEU A 443 -30.12 0.77 -9.06
C LEU A 443 -28.90 1.68 -9.16
N ILE A 444 -27.78 1.17 -9.69
CA ILE A 444 -26.57 1.95 -9.92
C ILE A 444 -26.83 3.06 -10.96
N LEU A 445 -27.48 2.73 -12.07
CA LEU A 445 -27.78 3.67 -13.16
C LEU A 445 -28.77 4.78 -12.77
N LYS A 446 -29.56 4.61 -11.70
CA LYS A 446 -30.42 5.68 -11.17
C LYS A 446 -29.62 6.85 -10.59
N ASP A 447 -28.34 6.66 -10.30
CA ASP A 447 -27.43 7.70 -9.86
C ASP A 447 -26.28 7.87 -10.87
N PRO A 448 -26.37 8.86 -11.77
CA PRO A 448 -25.33 9.13 -12.77
C PRO A 448 -23.97 9.48 -12.14
N VAL A 449 -23.96 10.12 -10.96
CA VAL A 449 -22.73 10.49 -10.26
C VAL A 449 -22.04 9.24 -9.70
N PHE A 450 -22.83 8.36 -9.08
CA PHE A 450 -22.32 7.08 -8.60
C PHE A 450 -21.85 6.19 -9.76
N THR A 451 -22.59 6.13 -10.87
CA THR A 451 -22.21 5.37 -12.07
C THR A 451 -20.88 5.85 -12.64
N PHE A 452 -20.71 7.17 -12.79
CA PHE A 452 -19.47 7.76 -13.26
C PHE A 452 -18.30 7.43 -12.32
N LYS A 453 -18.49 7.61 -11.00
CA LYS A 453 -17.48 7.29 -9.99
C LYS A 453 -17.12 5.81 -9.99
N LEU A 454 -18.09 4.91 -10.14
CA LEU A 454 -17.86 3.47 -10.24
C LEU A 454 -16.93 3.13 -11.41
N LEU A 455 -17.24 3.63 -12.60
CA LEU A 455 -16.41 3.40 -13.79
C LEU A 455 -15.01 4.02 -13.59
N ARG A 456 -14.91 5.21 -13.01
CA ARG A 456 -13.62 5.90 -12.77
C ARG A 456 -12.72 5.14 -11.79
N ILE A 457 -13.27 4.65 -10.69
CA ILE A 457 -12.48 3.85 -9.74
C ILE A 457 -12.10 2.51 -10.36
N VAL A 458 -13.06 1.82 -10.99
CA VAL A 458 -12.82 0.53 -11.64
C VAL A 458 -11.65 0.64 -12.62
N ASN A 459 -11.58 1.73 -13.38
CA ASN A 459 -10.53 2.00 -14.36
C ASN A 459 -9.27 2.70 -13.80
N SER A 460 -9.17 2.90 -12.48
CA SER A 460 -7.99 3.51 -11.87
C SER A 460 -6.76 2.59 -11.95
N SER A 461 -5.56 3.18 -11.91
CA SER A 461 -4.29 2.45 -11.93
C SER A 461 -4.17 1.41 -10.81
N ALA A 462 -4.81 1.69 -9.67
CA ALA A 462 -4.86 0.83 -8.49
C ALA A 462 -5.40 -0.58 -8.78
N ASN A 463 -6.19 -0.76 -9.85
CA ASN A 463 -6.91 -2.00 -10.13
C ASN A 463 -6.25 -2.88 -11.19
N GLY A 464 -5.20 -2.39 -11.87
CA GLY A 464 -4.44 -3.19 -12.82
C GLY A 464 -5.25 -3.73 -14.01
N LEU A 465 -6.38 -3.12 -14.38
CA LEU A 465 -7.23 -3.62 -15.47
C LEU A 465 -6.53 -3.53 -16.84
N VAL A 466 -6.74 -4.57 -17.67
CA VAL A 466 -6.19 -4.70 -19.03
C VAL A 466 -6.92 -3.79 -20.02
N ARG A 467 -8.18 -3.44 -19.78
CA ARG A 467 -8.95 -2.54 -20.66
C ARG A 467 -9.89 -1.69 -19.84
N GLU A 468 -10.18 -0.49 -20.34
CA GLU A 468 -11.15 0.40 -19.74
C GLU A 468 -12.55 -0.23 -19.82
N ILE A 469 -13.22 -0.33 -18.67
CA ILE A 469 -14.60 -0.78 -18.53
C ILE A 469 -15.52 0.42 -18.78
N SER A 470 -16.43 0.25 -19.72
CA SER A 470 -17.25 1.33 -20.28
C SER A 470 -18.69 1.35 -19.77
N SER A 471 -19.13 0.28 -19.08
CA SER A 471 -20.51 0.16 -18.59
C SER A 471 -20.61 -0.63 -17.28
N VAL A 472 -21.66 -0.34 -16.50
CA VAL A 472 -21.96 -1.04 -15.24
C VAL A 472 -22.23 -2.53 -15.47
N LYS A 473 -22.94 -2.87 -16.57
CA LYS A 473 -23.17 -4.26 -16.99
C LYS A 473 -21.86 -5.02 -17.20
N GLU A 474 -20.91 -4.37 -17.86
CA GLU A 474 -19.59 -4.92 -18.11
C GLU A 474 -18.79 -5.09 -16.79
N THR A 475 -18.88 -4.13 -15.87
CA THR A 475 -18.34 -4.25 -14.51
C THR A 475 -18.91 -5.48 -13.79
N LEU A 476 -20.24 -5.64 -13.79
CA LEU A 476 -20.93 -6.75 -13.14
C LEU A 476 -20.56 -8.12 -13.72
N ASN A 477 -20.41 -8.20 -15.04
CA ASN A 477 -20.09 -9.45 -15.73
C ASN A 477 -18.61 -9.84 -15.62
N ILE A 478 -17.69 -8.87 -15.61
CA ILE A 478 -16.24 -9.13 -15.58
C ILE A 478 -15.73 -9.32 -14.15
N LEU A 479 -16.13 -8.43 -13.24
CA LEU A 479 -15.62 -8.43 -11.87
C LEU A 479 -16.52 -9.22 -10.91
N GLY A 480 -17.76 -9.50 -11.33
CA GLY A 480 -18.75 -10.13 -10.47
C GLY A 480 -19.38 -9.17 -9.47
N VAL A 481 -20.45 -9.64 -8.83
CA VAL A 481 -21.22 -8.83 -7.88
C VAL A 481 -20.37 -8.43 -6.67
N GLY A 482 -19.52 -9.33 -6.17
CA GLY A 482 -18.66 -9.08 -5.01
C GLY A 482 -17.77 -7.84 -5.16
N GLU A 483 -17.13 -7.67 -6.31
CA GLU A 483 -16.32 -6.49 -6.60
C GLU A 483 -17.15 -5.22 -6.73
N VAL A 484 -18.33 -5.30 -7.35
CA VAL A 484 -19.24 -4.14 -7.41
C VAL A 484 -19.69 -3.71 -6.03
N LYS A 485 -19.92 -4.65 -5.08
CA LYS A 485 -20.22 -4.31 -3.68
C LYS A 485 -19.07 -3.52 -3.03
N LYS A 486 -17.81 -3.93 -3.25
CA LYS A 486 -16.62 -3.22 -2.74
C LYS A 486 -16.57 -1.79 -3.27
N TRP A 487 -16.62 -1.63 -4.60
CA TRP A 487 -16.53 -0.31 -5.22
C TRP A 487 -17.66 0.61 -4.83
N ALA A 488 -18.86 0.05 -4.77
CA ALA A 488 -20.00 0.77 -4.30
C ALA A 488 -19.82 1.30 -2.89
N LEU A 489 -19.35 0.45 -1.96
CA LEU A 489 -19.07 0.83 -0.58
C LEU A 489 -18.00 1.93 -0.50
N ILE A 490 -16.94 1.82 -1.31
CA ILE A 490 -15.88 2.84 -1.44
C ILE A 490 -16.47 4.19 -1.89
N ILE A 491 -17.23 4.21 -2.99
CA ILE A 491 -17.89 5.43 -3.50
C ILE A 491 -18.78 6.05 -2.42
N ALA A 492 -19.52 5.20 -1.72
CA ALA A 492 -20.42 5.55 -0.65
C ALA A 492 -19.70 6.27 0.50
N MET A 493 -18.54 5.77 0.93
CA MET A 493 -17.71 6.39 1.97
C MET A 493 -17.11 7.71 1.49
N ILE A 494 -16.53 7.72 0.28
CA ILE A 494 -15.81 8.89 -0.23
C ILE A 494 -16.76 10.03 -0.60
N SER A 495 -17.99 9.72 -1.01
CA SER A 495 -18.98 10.73 -1.40
C SER A 495 -19.72 11.33 -0.20
N ASN A 496 -19.38 10.97 1.03
CA ASN A 496 -20.00 11.50 2.24
C ASN A 496 -19.27 12.77 2.71
N GLU A 497 -19.67 13.92 2.15
CA GLU A 497 -19.06 15.23 2.45
C GLU A 497 -19.30 15.72 3.89
N GLU A 498 -20.27 15.16 4.61
CA GLU A 498 -20.56 15.52 6.01
C GLU A 498 -19.53 14.93 6.99
N LYS A 499 -18.73 13.95 6.54
CA LYS A 499 -17.77 13.22 7.37
C LYS A 499 -16.33 13.57 7.00
N PRO A 500 -15.41 13.60 7.98
CA PRO A 500 -13.99 13.81 7.68
C PRO A 500 -13.44 12.74 6.72
N GLU A 501 -12.72 13.17 5.68
CA GLU A 501 -12.11 12.30 4.66
C GLU A 501 -11.18 11.23 5.27
N GLU A 502 -10.55 11.56 6.41
CA GLU A 502 -9.70 10.62 7.15
C GLU A 502 -10.49 9.41 7.66
N LEU A 503 -11.76 9.57 8.08
CA LEU A 503 -12.58 8.44 8.51
C LEU A 503 -12.79 7.45 7.36
N ALA A 504 -13.12 7.95 6.16
CA ALA A 504 -13.22 7.12 4.97
C ALA A 504 -11.87 6.44 4.68
N THR A 505 -10.78 7.21 4.67
CA THR A 505 -9.41 6.71 4.42
C THR A 505 -9.03 5.55 5.36
N GLN A 506 -9.32 5.68 6.67
CA GLN A 506 -9.03 4.62 7.65
C GLN A 506 -9.84 3.34 7.41
N LEU A 507 -11.12 3.45 7.02
CA LEU A 507 -11.95 2.28 6.69
C LEU A 507 -11.50 1.60 5.39
N LEU A 508 -11.05 2.39 4.40
CA LEU A 508 -10.46 1.89 3.16
C LEU A 508 -9.16 1.13 3.43
N ILE A 509 -8.26 1.72 4.22
CA ILE A 509 -7.00 1.06 4.63
C ILE A 509 -7.31 -0.25 5.36
N ARG A 510 -8.23 -0.24 6.32
CA ARG A 510 -8.62 -1.43 7.08
C ARG A 510 -9.17 -2.53 6.19
N GLY A 511 -10.10 -2.19 5.29
CA GLY A 511 -10.64 -3.12 4.31
C GLY A 511 -9.55 -3.75 3.43
N LYS A 512 -8.73 -2.90 2.79
CA LYS A 512 -7.68 -3.38 1.90
C LYS A 512 -6.64 -4.23 2.62
N MET A 513 -6.30 -3.88 3.86
CA MET A 513 -5.37 -4.63 4.67
C MET A 513 -5.93 -6.01 5.05
N CYS A 514 -7.21 -6.09 5.43
CA CYS A 514 -7.86 -7.40 5.67
C CYS A 514 -7.84 -8.29 4.41
N GLU A 515 -8.05 -7.71 3.23
CA GLU A 515 -7.99 -8.42 1.95
C GLU A 515 -6.59 -8.98 1.67
N ILE A 516 -5.55 -8.14 1.75
CA ILE A 516 -4.17 -8.53 1.46
C ILE A 516 -3.69 -9.59 2.44
N VAL A 517 -3.96 -9.42 3.74
CA VAL A 517 -3.58 -10.41 4.76
C VAL A 517 -4.28 -11.75 4.52
N ALA A 518 -5.57 -11.74 4.18
CA ALA A 518 -6.28 -12.98 3.85
C ALA A 518 -5.67 -13.70 2.64
N LEU A 519 -5.32 -12.94 1.59
CA LEU A 519 -4.66 -13.48 0.41
C LEU A 519 -3.29 -14.10 0.76
N SER A 520 -2.49 -13.41 1.57
CA SER A 520 -1.19 -13.92 2.06
C SER A 520 -1.32 -15.18 2.91
N ASN A 521 -2.47 -15.37 3.59
CA ASN A 521 -2.78 -16.59 4.33
C ASN A 521 -3.31 -17.73 3.43
N GLY A 522 -3.32 -17.57 2.10
CA GLY A 522 -3.72 -18.59 1.14
C GLY A 522 -5.23 -18.68 0.90
N ILE A 523 -6.02 -17.70 1.36
CA ILE A 523 -7.46 -17.64 1.13
C ILE A 523 -7.72 -17.14 -0.29
N SER A 524 -8.55 -17.84 -1.05
CA SER A 524 -8.86 -17.48 -2.45
C SER A 524 -10.02 -16.49 -2.56
N ASP A 525 -11.08 -16.63 -1.76
CA ASP A 525 -12.18 -15.66 -1.70
C ASP A 525 -11.95 -14.63 -0.60
N VAL A 526 -11.32 -13.52 -0.97
CA VAL A 526 -10.92 -12.45 -0.06
C VAL A 526 -11.93 -11.31 0.00
N SER A 527 -13.01 -11.36 -0.79
CA SER A 527 -13.98 -10.27 -0.91
C SER A 527 -14.68 -9.95 0.42
N GLY A 528 -15.08 -11.00 1.14
CA GLY A 528 -15.69 -10.86 2.47
C GLY A 528 -14.77 -10.22 3.50
N TYR A 529 -13.46 -10.41 3.42
CA TYR A 529 -12.49 -9.82 4.34
C TYR A 529 -12.37 -8.30 4.15
N MET A 530 -12.35 -7.85 2.89
CA MET A 530 -12.33 -6.42 2.57
C MET A 530 -13.60 -5.71 3.08
N ILE A 531 -14.76 -6.31 2.80
CA ILE A 531 -16.06 -5.83 3.24
C ILE A 531 -16.12 -5.78 4.77
N THR A 532 -15.65 -6.82 5.45
CA THR A 532 -15.61 -6.88 6.92
C THR A 532 -14.78 -5.73 7.49
N GLY A 533 -13.59 -5.49 6.94
CA GLY A 533 -12.74 -4.36 7.32
C GLY A 533 -13.44 -3.01 7.12
N MET A 534 -14.07 -2.79 5.98
CA MET A 534 -14.79 -1.55 5.68
C MET A 534 -16.02 -1.32 6.59
N ILE A 535 -16.84 -2.35 6.81
CA ILE A 535 -18.09 -2.22 7.59
C ILE A 535 -17.81 -2.06 9.08
N SER A 536 -16.67 -2.57 9.58
CA SER A 536 -16.31 -2.53 11.00
C SER A 536 -16.24 -1.13 11.65
N GLY A 537 -16.29 -0.03 10.88
CA GLY A 537 -16.46 1.31 11.41
C GLY A 537 -17.43 2.19 10.59
N LEU A 538 -18.23 1.58 9.72
CA LEU A 538 -19.21 2.29 8.90
C LEU A 538 -20.31 2.95 9.74
N ASN A 539 -20.60 2.40 10.92
CA ASN A 539 -21.58 2.94 11.86
C ASN A 539 -21.23 4.39 12.27
N ALA A 540 -19.93 4.73 12.35
CA ALA A 540 -19.47 6.09 12.61
C ALA A 540 -19.71 7.06 11.44
N MET A 541 -19.70 6.56 10.19
CA MET A 541 -20.07 7.36 9.02
C MET A 541 -21.58 7.63 8.95
N LEU A 542 -22.38 6.73 9.52
CA LEU A 542 -23.84 6.81 9.53
C LEU A 542 -24.43 7.42 10.80
N ASP A 543 -23.61 7.68 11.83
CA ASP A 543 -24.05 8.14 13.16
C ASP A 543 -25.09 7.21 13.82
N ILE A 544 -24.87 5.90 13.70
CA ILE A 544 -25.73 4.87 14.32
C ILE A 544 -24.89 3.92 15.15
N GLU A 545 -25.56 3.19 16.04
CA GLU A 545 -24.92 2.10 16.77
C GLU A 545 -24.56 0.94 15.85
N MET A 546 -23.47 0.24 16.17
CA MET A 546 -23.03 -0.91 15.36
C MET A 546 -24.09 -2.00 15.31
N SER A 547 -24.83 -2.22 16.41
CA SER A 547 -25.96 -3.16 16.45
C SER A 547 -27.04 -2.81 15.43
N ASP A 548 -27.37 -1.53 15.31
CA ASP A 548 -28.40 -1.04 14.40
C ASP A 548 -27.97 -1.20 12.94
N LEU A 549 -26.68 -0.96 12.66
CA LEU A 549 -26.10 -1.21 11.34
C LEU A 549 -26.20 -2.69 10.95
N LEU A 550 -25.77 -3.59 11.83
CA LEU A 550 -25.77 -5.04 11.58
C LEU A 550 -27.18 -5.63 11.45
N ASN A 551 -28.19 -5.00 12.07
CA ASN A 551 -29.60 -5.37 11.91
C ASN A 551 -30.19 -4.87 10.59
N GLN A 552 -29.79 -3.69 10.14
CA GLN A 552 -30.33 -3.07 8.93
C GLN A 552 -29.68 -3.58 7.64
N VAL A 553 -28.43 -4.05 7.69
CA VAL A 553 -27.72 -4.55 6.49
C VAL A 553 -27.78 -6.09 6.43
N PRO A 554 -28.22 -6.69 5.31
CA PRO A 554 -28.32 -8.14 5.14
C PRO A 554 -26.93 -8.78 4.90
N LEU A 555 -26.04 -8.69 5.89
CA LEU A 555 -24.71 -9.31 5.85
C LEU A 555 -24.77 -10.81 6.12
N SER A 556 -23.77 -11.56 5.64
CA SER A 556 -23.62 -12.98 5.98
C SER A 556 -23.38 -13.15 7.48
N LEU A 557 -23.77 -14.32 8.02
CA LEU A 557 -23.56 -14.64 9.44
C LEU A 557 -22.09 -14.56 9.83
N GLU A 558 -21.18 -14.96 8.94
CA GLU A 558 -19.73 -14.88 9.13
C GLU A 558 -19.24 -13.44 9.32
N ILE A 559 -19.69 -12.50 8.46
CA ILE A 559 -19.33 -11.08 8.56
C ILE A 559 -19.92 -10.48 9.85
N LYS A 560 -21.17 -10.82 10.18
CA LYS A 560 -21.78 -10.34 11.44
C LYS A 560 -20.98 -10.83 12.64
N ALA A 561 -20.71 -12.13 12.75
CA ALA A 561 -19.94 -12.72 13.85
C ALA A 561 -18.51 -12.17 13.94
N ALA A 562 -17.87 -11.88 12.80
CA ALA A 562 -16.55 -11.25 12.77
C ALA A 562 -16.56 -9.84 13.36
N ILE A 563 -17.59 -9.03 13.05
CA ILE A 563 -17.70 -7.64 13.50
C ILE A 563 -18.21 -7.55 14.95
N SER A 564 -19.23 -8.33 15.31
CA SER A 564 -19.87 -8.25 16.63
C SER A 564 -19.12 -9.02 17.71
N GLU A 565 -18.59 -10.19 17.38
CA GLU A 565 -18.03 -11.14 18.35
C GLU A 565 -16.53 -11.39 18.16
N GLY A 566 -15.94 -10.87 17.07
CA GLY A 566 -14.53 -11.12 16.74
C GLY A 566 -14.25 -12.57 16.34
N GLN A 567 -15.27 -13.33 15.92
CA GLN A 567 -15.15 -14.75 15.63
C GLN A 567 -14.76 -15.06 14.18
N GLY A 568 -14.28 -16.29 13.97
CA GLY A 568 -13.84 -16.78 12.68
C GLY A 568 -12.56 -16.12 12.18
N ASP A 569 -12.11 -16.52 10.99
CA ASP A 569 -10.86 -16.01 10.42
C ASP A 569 -10.97 -14.53 10.02
N MET A 570 -12.14 -14.09 9.56
CA MET A 570 -12.43 -12.67 9.33
C MET A 570 -12.31 -11.84 10.62
N GLY A 571 -12.83 -12.34 11.75
CA GLY A 571 -12.74 -11.66 13.04
C GLY A 571 -11.31 -11.54 13.54
N LYS A 572 -10.51 -12.61 13.42
CA LYS A 572 -9.07 -12.59 13.79
C LYS A 572 -8.27 -11.60 12.95
N ILE A 573 -8.43 -11.63 11.62
CA ILE A 573 -7.73 -10.69 10.73
C ILE A 573 -8.18 -9.27 11.03
N LEU A 574 -9.49 -9.02 11.17
CA LEU A 574 -10.02 -7.70 11.53
C LEU A 574 -9.43 -7.17 12.83
N TYR A 575 -9.40 -8.00 13.89
CA TYR A 575 -8.85 -7.63 15.19
C TYR A 575 -7.38 -7.23 15.09
N ASN A 576 -6.55 -8.03 14.41
CA ASN A 576 -5.14 -7.71 14.23
C ASN A 576 -4.94 -6.49 13.33
N THR A 577 -5.72 -6.32 12.26
CA THR A 577 -5.67 -5.14 11.39
C THR A 577 -6.01 -3.86 12.16
N ILE A 578 -7.08 -3.86 12.98
CA ILE A 578 -7.43 -2.69 13.80
C ILE A 578 -6.28 -2.35 14.75
N ASN A 579 -5.77 -3.34 15.49
CA ASN A 579 -4.68 -3.08 16.43
C ASN A 579 -3.38 -2.65 15.73
N PHE A 580 -3.09 -3.16 14.53
CA PHE A 580 -1.93 -2.77 13.75
C PHE A 580 -2.03 -1.31 13.28
N THR A 581 -3.14 -0.97 12.64
CA THR A 581 -3.39 0.39 12.12
C THR A 581 -3.40 1.46 13.22
N CYS A 582 -3.78 1.06 14.44
CA CYS A 582 -3.77 1.88 15.63
C CYS A 582 -2.40 1.97 16.33
N GLY A 583 -1.42 1.15 15.93
CA GLY A 583 -0.13 1.02 16.64
C GLY A 583 -0.22 0.33 18.00
N ASN A 584 -1.30 -0.42 18.28
CA ASN A 584 -1.51 -1.18 19.51
C ASN A 584 -0.74 -2.50 19.49
N TRP A 585 0.59 -2.42 19.41
CA TRP A 585 1.45 -3.57 19.13
C TRP A 585 1.37 -4.71 20.16
N LYS A 586 1.05 -4.39 21.42
CA LYS A 586 0.86 -5.36 22.53
C LYS A 586 -0.42 -6.18 22.40
N LYS A 587 -1.41 -5.67 21.68
CA LYS A 587 -2.70 -6.35 21.47
C LYS A 587 -2.69 -7.27 20.25
N LEU A 588 -1.64 -7.21 19.42
CA LEU A 588 -1.48 -8.09 18.28
C LEU A 588 -1.28 -9.54 18.73
N SER A 589 -1.92 -10.46 18.00
CA SER A 589 -1.80 -11.89 18.27
C SER A 589 -0.36 -12.37 18.01
N ALA A 590 0.13 -13.33 18.78
CA ALA A 590 1.53 -13.76 18.69
C ALA A 590 1.88 -14.50 17.38
N ASP A 591 0.86 -14.98 16.67
CA ASP A 591 0.92 -15.74 15.43
C ASP A 591 0.90 -14.88 14.16
N ILE A 592 0.81 -13.55 14.29
CA ILE A 592 0.83 -12.69 13.10
C ILE A 592 2.19 -12.72 12.40
N ASP A 593 2.14 -12.71 11.08
CA ASP A 593 3.32 -12.41 10.27
C ASP A 593 3.51 -10.89 10.19
N ASN A 594 4.48 -10.38 10.94
CA ASN A 594 4.80 -8.96 10.99
C ASN A 594 5.16 -8.37 9.61
N GLU A 595 5.83 -9.13 8.75
CA GLU A 595 6.23 -8.66 7.41
C GLU A 595 5.02 -8.52 6.50
N VAL A 596 4.10 -9.49 6.57
CA VAL A 596 2.84 -9.44 5.83
C VAL A 596 2.00 -8.25 6.27
N TYR A 597 1.81 -8.02 7.57
CA TYR A 597 0.98 -6.92 8.07
C TYR A 597 1.58 -5.55 7.75
N ASP A 598 2.89 -5.39 7.91
CA ASP A 598 3.61 -4.16 7.58
C ASP A 598 3.59 -3.85 6.08
N SER A 599 3.78 -4.86 5.23
CA SER A 599 3.61 -4.71 3.78
C SER A 599 2.16 -4.38 3.40
N ALA A 600 1.19 -5.10 3.96
CA ALA A 600 -0.23 -4.90 3.69
C ALA A 600 -0.68 -3.49 4.09
N TYR A 601 -0.19 -2.96 5.21
CA TYR A 601 -0.53 -1.62 5.67
C TYR A 601 -0.01 -0.53 4.71
N ARG A 602 1.26 -0.60 4.31
CA ARG A 602 1.82 0.35 3.33
C ARG A 602 1.07 0.33 2.00
N GLU A 603 0.83 -0.87 1.47
CA GLU A 603 0.08 -1.04 0.23
C GLU A 603 -1.33 -0.46 0.35
N SER A 604 -1.97 -0.67 1.49
CA SER A 604 -3.31 -0.15 1.78
C SER A 604 -3.36 1.37 1.89
N ILE A 605 -2.33 2.03 2.44
CA ILE A 605 -2.23 3.51 2.50
C ILE A 605 -2.18 4.09 1.08
N ASN A 606 -1.31 3.54 0.23
CA ASN A 606 -1.16 4.01 -1.14
C ASN A 606 -2.46 3.78 -1.93
N TRP A 607 -3.01 2.57 -1.84
CA TRP A 607 -4.27 2.20 -2.50
C TRP A 607 -5.45 3.09 -2.05
N ALA A 608 -5.56 3.40 -0.75
CA ALA A 608 -6.60 4.27 -0.24
C ALA A 608 -6.44 5.70 -0.78
N SER A 609 -5.22 6.24 -0.80
CA SER A 609 -4.93 7.58 -1.34
C SER A 609 -5.26 7.70 -2.83
N GLU A 610 -4.93 6.68 -3.61
CA GLU A 610 -5.29 6.60 -5.03
C GLU A 610 -6.81 6.46 -5.23
N SER A 611 -7.47 5.64 -4.42
CA SER A 611 -8.92 5.46 -4.48
C SER A 611 -9.67 6.74 -4.15
N MET A 612 -9.22 7.49 -3.14
CA MET A 612 -9.74 8.82 -2.81
C MET A 612 -9.57 9.78 -4.00
N GLY A 613 -8.39 9.80 -4.64
CA GLY A 613 -8.12 10.59 -5.84
C GLY A 613 -8.89 10.15 -7.08
N ALA A 614 -9.20 8.87 -7.20
CA ALA A 614 -10.02 8.32 -8.27
C ALA A 614 -11.52 8.56 -8.07
N VAL A 615 -11.97 9.12 -6.95
CA VAL A 615 -13.37 9.54 -6.74
C VAL A 615 -13.59 11.05 -6.68
N GLY A 616 -12.64 11.79 -6.10
CA GLY A 616 -12.70 13.25 -5.93
C GLY A 616 -12.73 14.06 -7.23
#